data_AF-A0A3M1KJN7-F1
#
_entry.id   AF-A0A3M1KJN7-F1
#
_cell.length_a   1.000
_cell.length_b   1.000
_cell.length_c   1.000
_cell.angle_alpha   90.00
_cell.angle_beta   90.00
_cell.angle_gamma   90.00
#
_symmetry.space_group_name_H-M   'P 1'
#
loop_
_entity.id
_entity.type
_entity.pdbx_description
1 polymer ?
#
loop_
_entity_poly.entity_id
_entity_poly.type
_entity_poly.pdbx_seq_one_letter_code
_entity_poly.pdbx_strand_id
1 'polypeptide(L)' 'MTTSKIIWTKTDEAPALATHCLLPIIRKFTAGCDIEVETRDIS' A
#
# COMPACT_ATOMS: atom_id res chain seq x y z
N MET A 1 -12.94 -8.30 -15.28
CA MET A 1 -12.88 -8.60 -13.84
C MET A 1 -12.78 -7.28 -13.11
N THR A 2 -13.48 -7.12 -11.99
CA THR A 2 -13.39 -5.93 -11.15
C THR A 2 -12.25 -6.11 -10.16
N THR A 3 -11.12 -5.45 -10.41
CA THR A 3 -9.98 -5.44 -9.49
C THR A 3 -10.36 -4.71 -8.20
N SER A 4 -10.13 -5.35 -7.05
CA SER A 4 -10.36 -4.72 -5.75
C SER A 4 -9.19 -3.80 -5.40
N LYS A 5 -9.44 -2.70 -4.69
CA LYS A 5 -8.43 -1.67 -4.43
C LYS A 5 -8.23 -1.42 -2.94
N ILE A 6 -6.97 -1.43 -2.52
CA ILE A 6 -6.51 -0.99 -1.20
C ILE A 6 -5.88 0.40 -1.35
N ILE A 7 -6.34 1.35 -0.54
CA ILE A 7 -5.70 2.66 -0.43
C ILE A 7 -4.77 2.64 0.78
N TRP A 8 -3.47 2.71 0.54
CA TRP A 8 -2.44 2.85 1.55
C TRP A 8 -2.20 4.32 1.84
N THR A 9 -2.58 4.78 3.04
CA THR A 9 -2.33 6.16 3.44
C THR A 9 -0.84 6.36 3.68
N LYS A 10 -0.26 7.32 2.95
CA LYS A 10 1.07 7.83 3.26
C LYS A 10 0.90 8.95 4.30
N THR A 11 1.64 8.82 5.39
CA THR A 11 1.61 9.69 6.58
C THR A 11 3.05 10.06 6.96
N ASP A 12 3.22 10.90 7.97
CA ASP A 12 4.53 11.41 8.43
C ASP A 12 5.22 10.57 9.52
N GLU A 13 6.40 11.05 9.94
CA GLU A 13 7.19 10.55 11.07
C GLU A 13 7.47 9.04 11.03
N ALA A 14 7.34 8.34 12.16
CA ALA A 14 7.63 6.92 12.26
C ALA A 14 6.76 6.04 11.31
N PRO A 15 5.45 6.30 11.13
CA PRO A 15 4.63 5.61 10.14
C PRO A 15 5.12 5.71 8.69
N ALA A 16 5.67 6.85 8.27
CA ALA A 16 6.27 7.04 6.94
C ALA A 16 7.43 6.06 6.73
N LEU A 17 8.31 5.99 7.73
CA LEU A 17 9.49 5.11 7.72
C LEU A 17 9.09 3.63 7.68
N ALA A 18 8.07 3.25 8.46
CA ALA A 18 7.54 1.89 8.43
C ALA A 18 6.95 1.50 7.05
N THR A 19 6.30 2.45 6.37
CA THR A 19 5.75 2.26 5.03
C THR A 19 6.82 1.85 4.01
N HIS A 20 8.02 2.43 4.08
CA HIS A 20 9.12 2.07 3.18
C HIS A 20 9.56 0.61 3.29
N CYS A 21 9.40 0.00 4.46
CA CYS A 21 9.70 -1.42 4.68
C CYS A 21 8.50 -2.32 4.30
N LEU A 22 7.30 -1.98 4.75
CA LEU A 22 6.14 -2.87 4.71
C LEU A 22 5.37 -2.82 3.38
N LEU A 23 5.23 -1.64 2.76
CA LEU A 23 4.43 -1.48 1.54
C LEU A 23 4.94 -2.33 0.34
N PRO A 24 6.26 -2.45 0.08
CA PRO A 24 6.77 -3.35 -0.96
C PRO A 24 6.41 -4.82 -0.72
N ILE A 25 6.40 -5.25 0.55
CA ILE A 25 6.04 -6.61 0.93
C ILE A 25 4.56 -6.84 0.63
N ILE A 26 3.68 -5.95 1.10
CA ILE A 26 2.23 -6.07 0.86
C ILE A 26 1.92 -6.16 -0.64
N ARG A 27 2.50 -5.26 -1.46
CA ARG A 27 2.34 -5.30 -2.92
C ARG A 27 2.72 -6.64 -3.54
N LYS A 28 3.78 -7.27 -3.03
CA LYS A 28 4.24 -8.57 -3.54
C LYS A 28 3.32 -9.71 -3.15
N PHE A 29 2.75 -9.68 -1.95
CA PHE A 29 1.77 -10.66 -1.50
C PHE A 29 0.43 -10.53 -2.23
N THR A 30 0.02 -9.31 -2.61
CA THR A 30 -1.28 -9.06 -3.26
C THR A 30 -1.25 -9.21 -4.79
N ALA A 31 -0.07 -9.28 -5.42
CA ALA A 31 0.08 -9.27 -6.88
C ALA A 31 -0.67 -10.40 -7.63
N GLY A 32 -0.90 -11.55 -6.98
CA GLY A 32 -1.64 -12.68 -7.55
C GLY A 32 -3.14 -12.71 -7.24
N CYS A 33 -3.66 -11.72 -6.51
CA CYS A 33 -5.00 -11.76 -5.93
C CYS A 33 -6.01 -10.83 -6.61
N ASP A 34 -5.67 -10.21 -7.75
CA ASP A 34 -6.48 -9.14 -8.38
C ASP A 34 -6.78 -7.99 -7.39
N ILE A 35 -5.76 -7.62 -6.60
CA ILE A 35 -5.80 -6.52 -5.62
C ILE A 35 -4.75 -5.48 -5.99
N GLU A 36 -5.19 -4.26 -6.27
CA GLU A 36 -4.34 -3.10 -6.51
C GLU A 36 -4.09 -2.34 -5.21
N VAL A 37 -2.83 -1.93 -4.98
CA VAL A 37 -2.44 -1.14 -3.79
C VAL A 37 -1.90 0.22 -4.22
N GLU A 38 -2.75 1.24 -4.09
CA GLU A 38 -2.43 2.64 -4.39
C GLU A 38 -2.11 3.41 -3.12
N THR A 39 -1.20 4.38 -3.22
CA THR A 39 -0.90 5.28 -2.11
C THR A 39 -1.71 6.56 -2.24
N ARG A 40 -2.25 7.06 -1.12
CA ARG A 40 -2.84 8.40 -1.04
C ARG A 40 -2.17 9.17 0.09
N ASP A 41 -1.62 10.33 -0.25
CA ASP A 41 -0.97 11.19 0.72
C ASP A 41 -2.02 11.97 1.52
N ILE A 42 -1.94 11.89 2.85
CA ILE A 42 -2.78 12.63 3.79
C ILE A 42 -1.96 13.36 4.85
N SER A 43 -0.64 13.40 4.64
CA SER A 43 0.34 14.15 5.42
C SER A 43 0.06 15.66 5.33
#